data_AF-A0A535T2J9-F1
#
_entry.id   AF-A0A535T2J9-F1
#
_cell.length_a   1.000
_cell.length_b   1.000
_cell.length_c   1.000
_cell.angle_alpha   90.00
_cell.angle_beta   90.00
_cell.angle_gamma   90.00
#
_symmetry.space_group_name_H-M   'P 1'
#
loop_
_entity.id
_entity.type
_entity.pdbx_description
1 polymer ?
#
loop_
_entity_poly.entity_id
_entity_poly.type
_entity_poly.pdbx_seq_one_letter_code
_entity_poly.pdbx_strand_id
1 'polypeptide(L)'
;MLGIDAKTLRNWLRQANLEWAAHPKDARLKCLSTEQVEQVARLHARPLPWPLSAPPALPEAAPAKPESQAQLLEASLLLPTSMSEEADLIKKLAALETQVTSMQEQLAQLALALLRERELRYEQRLSTLEGLVRQVLQPVPSSPEFQETVRSEEQDTKPRPGRCPHPAEQRTRPLLPLIEYGAHGQYVVICPQEGELPLRPDSPEWFAWLASVSSFRFVGKHGRFTACRVYDKGPTRSWQAHRVIHQRHYKPHLGVTEHLTIDSLEQAAARLQSYVDSRSLPEQFRVDISFCLQRSATVVWKC
;
A
#
# COMPACT_ATOMS: atom_id res chain seq x y z
N MET A 1 -8.19 27.02 -8.22
CA MET A 1 -8.12 25.84 -7.31
C MET A 1 -6.66 25.58 -6.96
N LEU A 2 -6.35 25.25 -5.70
CA LEU A 2 -5.01 25.26 -5.09
C LEU A 2 -3.90 24.43 -5.78
N GLY A 3 -4.22 23.56 -6.75
CA GLY A 3 -3.22 22.74 -7.46
C GLY A 3 -2.53 21.71 -6.56
N ILE A 4 -3.25 21.17 -5.58
CA ILE A 4 -2.72 20.25 -4.56
C ILE A 4 -3.38 18.88 -4.71
N ASP A 5 -2.59 17.82 -4.51
CA ASP A 5 -3.11 16.44 -4.44
C ASP A 5 -4.07 16.24 -3.26
N ALA A 6 -5.05 15.36 -3.43
CA ALA A 6 -6.08 15.09 -2.44
C ALA A 6 -5.51 14.57 -1.10
N LYS A 7 -4.38 13.85 -1.10
CA LYS A 7 -3.75 13.36 0.14
C LYS A 7 -3.08 14.51 0.90
N THR A 8 -2.39 15.39 0.18
CA THR A 8 -1.74 16.56 0.78
C THR A 8 -2.77 17.50 1.39
N LEU A 9 -3.88 17.75 0.70
CA LEU A 9 -4.99 18.55 1.23
C LEU A 9 -5.59 17.93 2.52
N ARG A 10 -5.79 16.60 2.54
CA ARG A 10 -6.26 15.91 3.76
C ARG A 10 -5.28 16.03 4.93
N ASN A 11 -3.99 16.00 4.66
CA ASN A 11 -2.97 16.12 5.70
C ASN A 11 -2.93 17.54 6.28
N TRP A 12 -3.04 18.55 5.42
CA TRP A 12 -3.09 19.96 5.81
C TRP A 12 -4.32 20.28 6.66
N LEU A 13 -5.49 19.79 6.26
CA LEU A 13 -6.72 19.95 7.05
C LEU A 13 -6.62 19.29 8.42
N ARG A 14 -5.97 18.12 8.50
CA ARG A 14 -5.71 17.44 9.78
C ARG A 14 -4.77 18.25 10.67
N GLN A 15 -3.74 18.87 10.10
CA GLN A 15 -2.80 19.72 10.84
C GLN A 15 -3.45 21.04 11.31
N ALA A 16 -4.38 21.59 10.53
CA ALA A 16 -5.13 22.81 10.85
C ALA A 16 -6.36 22.57 11.75
N ASN A 17 -6.64 21.31 12.13
CA ASN A 17 -7.84 20.90 12.86
C ASN A 17 -9.16 21.39 12.22
N LEU A 18 -9.22 21.36 10.89
CA LEU A 18 -10.39 21.78 10.11
C LEU A 18 -11.19 20.57 9.63
N GLU A 19 -12.51 20.62 9.86
CA GLU A 19 -13.43 19.57 9.44
C GLU A 19 -14.03 19.82 8.05
N TRP A 20 -14.39 18.72 7.38
CA TRP A 20 -15.06 18.76 6.07
C TRP A 20 -16.55 19.07 6.26
N ALA A 21 -17.06 20.06 5.54
CA ALA A 21 -18.50 20.30 5.49
C ALA A 21 -19.16 19.35 4.47
N ALA A 22 -20.34 18.82 4.81
CA ALA A 22 -21.15 18.07 3.86
C ALA A 22 -21.76 19.02 2.82
N HIS A 23 -21.76 18.64 1.55
CA HIS A 23 -22.36 19.47 0.50
C HIS A 23 -23.89 19.52 0.65
N PRO A 24 -24.53 20.70 0.56
CA PRO A 24 -25.97 20.86 0.82
C PRO A 24 -26.88 20.10 -0.16
N LYS A 25 -26.37 19.71 -1.33
CA LYS A 25 -27.14 18.93 -2.34
C LYS A 25 -26.69 17.47 -2.46
N ASP A 26 -25.55 17.08 -1.88
CA ASP A 26 -25.04 15.70 -1.97
C ASP A 26 -24.17 15.35 -0.76
N ALA A 27 -24.72 14.55 0.16
CA ALA A 27 -24.03 14.13 1.38
C ALA A 27 -22.77 13.27 1.13
N ARG A 28 -22.55 12.78 -0.10
CA ARG A 28 -21.36 12.00 -0.46
C ARG A 28 -20.18 12.89 -0.85
N LEU A 29 -20.41 14.16 -1.17
CA LEU A 29 -19.38 15.11 -1.53
C LEU A 29 -18.91 15.87 -0.28
N LYS A 30 -17.60 15.84 -0.05
CA LYS A 30 -16.95 16.63 1.00
C LYS A 30 -16.52 17.96 0.41
N CYS A 31 -17.06 19.05 0.97
CA CYS A 31 -16.76 20.40 0.52
C CYS A 31 -15.98 21.15 1.59
N LEU A 32 -15.20 22.13 1.12
CA LEU A 32 -14.51 23.10 1.96
C LEU A 32 -15.12 24.45 1.66
N SER A 33 -15.36 25.25 2.69
CA SER A 33 -15.75 26.64 2.48
C SER A 33 -14.58 27.44 1.90
N THR A 34 -14.89 28.54 1.23
CA THR A 34 -13.87 29.46 0.71
C THR A 34 -12.97 29.98 1.84
N GLU A 35 -13.54 30.26 3.01
CA GLU A 35 -12.81 30.69 4.21
C GLU A 35 -11.82 29.63 4.72
N GLN A 36 -12.23 28.35 4.73
CA GLN A 36 -11.35 27.24 5.10
C GLN A 36 -10.18 27.09 4.11
N VAL A 37 -10.45 27.25 2.82
CA VAL A 37 -9.42 27.22 1.76
C VAL A 37 -8.41 28.36 1.94
N GLU A 38 -8.86 29.56 2.28
CA GLU A 38 -8.00 30.70 2.59
C GLU A 38 -7.18 30.52 3.86
N GLN A 39 -7.77 29.94 4.90
CA GLN A 39 -7.07 29.66 6.15
C GLN A 39 -5.96 28.63 5.94
N VAL A 40 -6.24 27.55 5.19
CA VAL A 40 -5.23 26.54 4.82
C VAL A 40 -4.11 27.17 3.98
N ALA A 41 -4.45 28.03 3.03
CA ALA A 41 -3.45 28.72 2.20
C ALA A 41 -2.53 29.63 3.03
N ARG A 42 -3.11 30.39 3.97
CA ARG A 42 -2.38 31.25 4.92
C ARG A 42 -1.42 30.43 5.80
N LEU A 43 -1.90 29.32 6.38
CA LEU A 43 -1.09 28.47 7.27
C LEU A 43 0.10 27.80 6.55
N HIS A 44 -0.07 27.45 5.27
CA HIS A 44 0.97 26.80 4.49
C HIS A 44 1.76 27.76 3.60
N ALA A 45 1.68 29.08 3.87
CA ALA A 45 2.39 30.14 3.17
C ALA A 45 2.32 30.06 1.63
N ARG A 46 1.17 29.61 1.10
CA ARG A 46 0.91 29.62 -0.33
C ARG A 46 0.01 30.80 -0.68
N PRO A 47 0.45 31.73 -1.54
CA PRO A 47 -0.44 32.75 -2.06
C PRO A 47 -1.52 32.05 -2.88
N LEU A 48 -2.77 32.16 -2.44
CA LEU A 48 -3.92 31.92 -3.30
C LEU A 48 -3.89 32.99 -4.40
N PRO A 49 -4.12 32.63 -5.67
CA PRO A 49 -4.43 33.64 -6.67
C PRO A 49 -5.77 34.31 -6.29
N TRP A 50 -5.68 35.53 -5.78
CA TRP A 50 -6.80 36.42 -5.42
C TRP A 50 -7.37 37.08 -6.69
N PRO A 51 -8.64 37.50 -6.71
CA PRO A 51 -9.87 36.72 -6.64
C PRO A 51 -10.59 36.68 -8.01
N LEU A 52 -11.29 35.58 -8.26
CA LEU A 52 -12.48 35.59 -9.11
C LEU A 52 -13.63 36.19 -8.28
N SER A 53 -13.79 37.52 -8.29
CA SER A 53 -15.07 38.15 -7.92
C SER A 53 -15.20 39.58 -8.47
N ALA A 54 -16.17 39.73 -9.39
CA ALA A 54 -16.91 40.94 -9.80
C ALA A 54 -16.23 42.00 -10.72
N PRO A 55 -17.00 42.59 -11.67
CA PRO A 55 -16.50 43.29 -12.88
C PRO A 55 -16.03 44.74 -12.62
N PRO A 56 -15.25 45.34 -13.53
CA PRO A 56 -14.79 46.72 -13.40
C PRO A 56 -15.98 47.67 -13.55
N ALA A 57 -16.35 48.33 -12.45
CA ALA A 57 -17.15 49.54 -12.53
C ALA A 57 -16.30 50.61 -13.22
N LEU A 58 -16.64 50.89 -14.47
CA LEU A 58 -16.28 52.11 -15.19
C LEU A 58 -16.63 53.33 -14.34
N PRO A 59 -15.71 54.30 -14.14
CA PRO A 59 -16.10 55.68 -13.96
C PRO A 59 -16.21 56.30 -15.37
N GLU A 60 -17.45 56.57 -15.72
CA GLU A 60 -17.90 57.38 -16.84
C GLU A 60 -17.21 58.76 -16.86
N ALA A 61 -16.94 59.27 -18.06
CA ALA A 61 -16.35 60.57 -18.38
C ALA A 61 -17.12 61.74 -17.73
N ALA A 62 -16.58 62.93 -17.43
CA ALA A 62 -15.66 63.84 -18.15
C ALA A 62 -15.34 65.07 -17.21
N PRO A 63 -14.82 66.22 -17.68
CA PRO A 63 -13.47 66.51 -18.19
C PRO A 63 -12.73 67.65 -17.43
N ALA A 64 -11.44 67.82 -17.76
CA ALA A 64 -10.63 69.04 -17.74
C ALA A 64 -10.03 69.59 -16.42
N LYS A 65 -8.71 69.43 -16.23
CA LYS A 65 -7.66 70.47 -16.48
C LYS A 65 -6.27 69.97 -16.01
N PRO A 66 -5.15 70.44 -16.60
CA PRO A 66 -3.83 69.88 -16.35
C PRO A 66 -2.94 70.88 -15.60
N GLU A 67 -2.74 70.75 -14.27
CA GLU A 67 -1.75 71.57 -13.57
C GLU A 67 -1.05 70.80 -12.45
N SER A 68 0.27 71.07 -12.33
CA SER A 68 1.19 70.70 -11.26
C SER A 68 1.84 69.31 -11.29
N GLN A 69 2.64 69.12 -12.33
CA GLN A 69 3.82 68.26 -12.37
C GLN A 69 4.95 68.92 -11.55
N ALA A 70 4.86 68.92 -10.21
CA ALA A 70 5.93 69.46 -9.35
C ALA A 70 5.98 68.93 -7.90
N GLN A 71 5.23 67.88 -7.52
CA GLN A 71 5.21 67.40 -6.12
C GLN A 71 5.36 65.87 -5.95
N LEU A 72 5.79 65.15 -6.98
CA LEU A 72 5.95 63.69 -6.95
C LEU A 72 7.43 63.23 -6.99
N LEU A 73 8.35 63.99 -6.37
CA LEU A 73 9.76 63.57 -6.24
C LEU A 73 10.37 63.77 -4.83
N GLU A 74 9.60 64.17 -3.82
CA GLU A 74 10.12 64.37 -2.45
C GLU A 74 9.56 63.42 -1.39
N ALA A 75 8.66 62.50 -1.75
CA ALA A 75 8.07 61.54 -0.79
C ALA A 75 8.69 60.13 -0.86
N SER A 76 9.83 59.93 -1.53
CA SER A 76 10.48 58.62 -1.67
C SER A 76 11.75 58.41 -0.84
N LEU A 77 12.04 59.25 0.15
CA LEU A 77 13.26 59.12 0.96
C LEU A 77 13.05 58.96 2.47
N LEU A 78 11.89 58.46 2.91
CA LEU A 78 11.67 58.17 4.34
C LEU A 78 11.02 56.79 4.55
N LEU A 79 11.80 55.72 4.36
CA LEU A 79 11.69 54.55 5.22
C LEU A 79 13.06 54.30 5.88
N PRO A 80 13.26 54.67 7.16
CA PRO A 80 14.25 54.03 7.98
C PRO A 80 13.68 52.68 8.44
N THR A 81 13.54 51.74 7.51
CA THR A 81 13.31 50.34 7.89
C THR A 81 14.67 49.79 8.27
N SER A 82 15.05 50.01 9.53
CA SER A 82 15.90 49.14 10.34
C SER A 82 16.82 48.21 9.53
N MET A 83 17.90 48.74 8.95
CA MET A 83 18.97 47.94 8.31
C MET A 83 19.51 46.84 9.26
N SER A 84 19.27 46.99 10.58
CA SER A 84 19.58 46.01 11.61
C SER A 84 18.70 44.75 11.53
N GLU A 85 17.39 44.88 11.27
CA GLU A 85 16.48 43.72 11.16
C GLU A 85 16.76 42.87 9.92
N GLU A 86 17.09 43.52 8.80
CA GLU A 86 17.48 42.83 7.57
C GLU A 86 18.79 42.04 7.77
N ALA A 87 19.78 42.63 8.43
CA ALA A 87 21.02 41.94 8.77
C ALA A 87 20.79 40.72 9.66
N ASP A 88 19.84 40.79 10.61
CA ASP A 88 19.52 39.67 11.49
C ASP A 88 18.72 38.57 10.77
N LEU A 89 17.88 38.91 9.79
CA LEU A 89 17.23 37.93 8.91
C LEU A 89 18.23 37.20 8.02
N ILE A 90 19.21 37.91 7.44
CA ILE A 90 20.27 37.31 6.63
C ILE A 90 21.09 36.33 7.47
N LYS A 91 21.45 36.69 8.71
CA LYS A 91 22.13 35.78 9.64
C LYS A 91 21.30 34.53 9.93
N LYS A 92 19.99 34.66 10.15
CA LYS A 92 19.08 33.52 10.40
C LYS A 92 19.00 32.60 9.18
N LEU A 93 18.92 33.16 7.97
CA LEU A 93 18.91 32.37 6.74
C LEU A 93 20.23 31.61 6.55
N ALA A 94 21.37 32.28 6.75
CA ALA A 94 22.68 31.61 6.69
C ALA A 94 22.80 30.50 7.76
N ALA A 95 22.27 30.71 8.97
CA ALA A 95 22.25 29.68 10.01
C ALA A 95 21.36 28.49 9.63
N LEU A 96 20.18 28.74 9.06
CA LEU A 96 19.30 27.66 8.59
C LEU A 96 19.91 26.91 7.40
N GLU A 97 20.57 27.60 6.48
CA GLU A 97 21.25 26.99 5.34
C GLU A 97 22.36 26.05 5.82
N THR A 98 23.20 26.50 6.78
CA THR A 98 24.22 25.63 7.38
C THR A 98 23.64 24.46 8.15
N GLN A 99 22.48 24.64 8.81
CA GLN A 99 21.78 23.54 9.47
C GLN A 99 21.24 22.51 8.48
N VAL A 100 20.68 22.95 7.35
CA VAL A 100 20.18 22.05 6.30
C VAL A 100 21.30 21.28 5.65
N THR A 101 22.42 21.92 5.31
CA THR A 101 23.58 21.23 4.73
C THR A 101 24.17 20.21 5.70
N SER A 102 24.26 20.55 6.98
CA SER A 102 24.70 19.61 8.02
C SER A 102 23.77 18.39 8.14
N MET A 103 22.45 18.60 8.16
CA MET A 103 21.49 17.50 8.24
C MET A 103 21.52 16.62 6.98
N GLN A 104 21.67 17.23 5.80
CA GLN A 104 21.84 16.49 4.54
C GLN A 104 23.11 15.62 4.56
N GLU A 105 24.21 16.16 5.08
CA GLU A 105 25.45 15.41 5.21
C GLU A 105 25.32 14.24 6.21
N GLN A 106 24.66 14.46 7.36
CA GLN A 106 24.38 13.39 8.32
C GLN A 106 23.52 12.28 7.72
N LEU A 107 22.49 12.61 6.95
CA LEU A 107 21.66 11.63 6.25
C LEU A 107 22.45 10.87 5.19
N ALA A 108 23.33 11.55 4.43
CA ALA A 108 24.19 10.90 3.45
C ALA A 108 25.16 9.91 4.11
N GLN A 109 25.77 10.29 5.23
CA GLN A 109 26.66 9.41 6.01
C GLN A 109 25.92 8.18 6.54
N LEU A 110 24.71 8.35 7.09
CA LEU A 110 23.88 7.24 7.56
C LEU A 110 23.47 6.31 6.41
N ALA A 111 23.08 6.87 5.27
CA ALA A 111 22.71 6.08 4.09
C ALA A 111 23.89 5.21 3.61
N LEU A 112 25.10 5.78 3.54
CA LEU A 112 26.31 5.03 3.19
C LEU A 112 26.64 3.95 4.22
N ALA A 113 26.48 4.22 5.51
CA ALA A 113 26.69 3.22 6.57
C ALA A 113 25.72 2.04 6.44
N LEU A 114 24.43 2.31 6.19
CA LEU A 114 23.42 1.26 6.01
C LEU A 114 23.66 0.43 4.74
N LEU A 115 24.12 1.05 3.65
CA LEU A 115 24.48 0.34 2.42
C LEU A 115 25.68 -0.60 2.67
N ARG A 116 26.73 -0.12 3.36
CA ARG A 116 27.90 -0.94 3.73
C ARG A 116 27.51 -2.11 4.64
N GLU A 117 26.66 -1.88 5.64
CA GLU A 117 26.19 -2.96 6.53
C GLU A 117 25.41 -4.01 5.75
N ARG A 118 24.56 -3.56 4.81
CA ARG A 118 23.78 -4.45 3.94
C ARG A 118 24.70 -5.29 3.04
N GLU A 119 25.69 -4.69 2.42
CA GLU A 119 26.70 -5.39 1.58
C GLU A 119 27.45 -6.44 2.40
N LEU A 120 27.98 -6.07 3.57
CA LEU A 120 28.72 -6.98 4.44
C LEU A 120 27.85 -8.16 4.91
N ARG A 121 26.57 -7.93 5.22
CA ARG A 121 25.63 -9.02 5.55
C ARG A 121 25.35 -9.94 4.36
N TYR A 122 25.31 -9.41 3.13
CA TYR A 122 25.16 -10.26 1.95
C TYR A 122 26.40 -11.11 1.72
N GLU A 123 27.59 -10.53 1.84
CA GLU A 123 28.85 -11.26 1.72
C GLU A 123 28.97 -12.37 2.76
N GLN A 124 28.68 -12.09 4.04
CA GLN A 124 28.67 -13.10 5.09
C GLN A 124 27.71 -14.27 4.79
N ARG A 125 26.51 -13.96 4.29
CA ARG A 125 25.53 -14.99 3.90
C ARG A 125 26.02 -15.80 2.70
N LEU A 126 26.63 -15.16 1.72
CA LEU A 126 27.24 -15.83 0.57
C LEU A 126 28.38 -16.75 1.00
N SER A 127 29.33 -16.27 1.80
CA SER A 127 30.44 -17.10 2.32
C SER A 127 29.94 -18.29 3.15
N THR A 128 28.87 -18.10 3.94
CA THR A 128 28.24 -19.20 4.69
C THR A 128 27.65 -20.24 3.74
N LEU A 129 26.94 -19.81 2.70
CA LEU A 129 26.37 -20.71 1.69
C LEU A 129 27.46 -21.43 0.88
N GLU A 130 28.52 -20.73 0.49
CA GLU A 130 29.68 -21.31 -0.20
C GLU A 130 30.36 -22.38 0.66
N GLY A 131 30.51 -22.14 1.97
CA GLY A 131 31.02 -23.13 2.91
C GLY A 131 30.16 -24.40 2.95
N LEU A 132 28.84 -24.25 3.02
CA LEU A 132 27.89 -25.38 2.98
C LEU A 132 27.94 -26.13 1.65
N VAL A 133 28.02 -25.42 0.52
CA VAL A 133 28.14 -26.04 -0.81
C VAL A 133 29.45 -26.82 -0.93
N ARG A 134 30.57 -26.27 -0.43
CA ARG A 134 31.86 -26.99 -0.41
C ARG A 134 31.84 -28.23 0.48
N GLN A 135 31.13 -28.21 1.61
CA GLN A 135 30.95 -29.41 2.45
C GLN A 135 30.14 -30.50 1.74
N VAL A 136 29.08 -30.12 1.01
CA VAL A 136 28.26 -31.07 0.25
C VAL A 136 29.02 -31.66 -0.95
N LEU A 137 29.98 -30.93 -1.50
CA LEU A 137 30.80 -31.37 -2.64
C LEU A 137 32.08 -32.12 -2.26
N GLN A 138 32.38 -32.29 -0.96
CA GLN A 138 33.53 -33.10 -0.53
C GLN A 138 33.22 -34.60 -0.77
N PRO A 139 34.02 -35.32 -1.57
CA PRO A 139 33.90 -36.77 -1.68
C PRO A 139 34.20 -37.41 -0.33
N VAL A 140 33.22 -38.13 0.21
CA VAL A 140 33.41 -38.98 1.38
C VAL A 140 34.58 -39.93 1.12
N PRO A 141 35.61 -40.01 1.98
CA PRO A 141 36.63 -41.02 1.86
C PRO A 141 35.96 -42.38 2.12
N SER A 142 35.87 -43.16 1.04
CA SER A 142 35.42 -44.53 0.99
C SER A 142 36.13 -45.40 2.02
N SER A 143 35.36 -46.03 2.90
CA SER A 143 35.78 -47.23 3.64
C SER A 143 35.31 -48.47 2.86
N PRO A 144 36.15 -49.52 2.73
CA PRO A 144 35.85 -50.68 1.91
C PRO A 144 35.05 -51.74 2.68
N GLU A 145 34.67 -52.80 1.97
CA GLU A 145 34.03 -54.04 2.43
C GLU A 145 32.50 -53.97 2.54
N PHE A 146 31.81 -54.44 1.50
CA PHE A 146 31.45 -55.85 1.38
C PHE A 146 31.14 -56.19 -0.08
N GLN A 147 31.77 -57.27 -0.55
CA GLN A 147 31.64 -57.86 -1.87
C GLN A 147 30.37 -58.71 -1.99
N GLU A 148 29.93 -58.83 -3.26
CA GLU A 148 29.26 -60.01 -3.86
C GLU A 148 27.79 -60.26 -3.40
N THR A 149 26.83 -60.67 -4.23
CA THR A 149 26.88 -61.45 -5.48
C THR A 149 25.50 -61.44 -6.17
N VAL A 150 25.49 -61.80 -7.46
CA VAL A 150 24.43 -62.46 -8.26
C VAL A 150 23.56 -61.60 -9.21
N ARG A 151 23.77 -61.94 -10.49
CA ARG A 151 23.00 -61.71 -11.73
C ARG A 151 21.50 -62.05 -11.62
N SER A 152 20.64 -61.34 -12.36
CA SER A 152 20.06 -61.84 -13.62
C SER A 152 18.94 -60.93 -14.13
N GLU A 153 18.82 -60.92 -15.45
CA GLU A 153 17.91 -60.18 -16.32
C GLU A 153 16.44 -60.53 -16.09
N GLU A 154 15.54 -59.55 -16.23
CA GLU A 154 14.35 -59.69 -17.09
C GLU A 154 13.61 -58.35 -17.25
N GLN A 155 13.14 -58.15 -18.48
CA GLN A 155 12.46 -56.96 -18.97
C GLN A 155 11.02 -56.89 -18.46
N ASP A 156 10.61 -55.76 -17.90
CA ASP A 156 9.20 -55.36 -17.90
C ASP A 156 9.07 -53.84 -18.06
N THR A 157 8.37 -53.45 -19.12
CA THR A 157 8.09 -52.07 -19.52
C THR A 157 7.10 -51.43 -18.56
N LYS A 158 7.60 -50.64 -17.60
CA LYS A 158 6.82 -49.76 -16.72
C LYS A 158 7.16 -48.28 -16.98
N PRO A 159 6.19 -47.34 -16.91
CA PRO A 159 6.43 -45.94 -17.25
C PRO A 159 7.36 -45.31 -16.23
N ARG A 160 8.39 -44.61 -16.73
CA ARG A 160 9.39 -43.88 -15.95
C ARG A 160 8.71 -43.01 -14.87
N PRO A 161 8.98 -43.22 -13.57
CA PRO A 161 8.70 -42.18 -12.60
C PRO A 161 9.59 -40.98 -12.94
N GLY A 162 8.94 -39.82 -13.07
CA GLY A 162 9.56 -38.56 -13.45
C GLY A 162 10.80 -38.25 -12.62
N ARG A 163 11.76 -37.59 -13.27
CA ARG A 163 12.95 -37.01 -12.65
C ARG A 163 12.60 -36.45 -11.27
N CYS A 164 13.27 -36.93 -10.23
CA CYS A 164 13.34 -36.22 -8.96
C CYS A 164 13.88 -34.81 -9.26
N PRO A 165 13.12 -33.74 -8.99
CA PRO A 165 13.61 -32.38 -9.18
C PRO A 165 14.84 -32.13 -8.31
N HIS A 166 15.82 -31.42 -8.85
CA HIS A 166 17.09 -31.13 -8.19
C HIS A 166 16.81 -30.32 -6.89
N PRO A 167 17.55 -30.52 -5.77
CA PRO A 167 17.33 -29.78 -4.52
C PRO A 167 17.43 -28.25 -4.65
N ALA A 168 18.00 -27.76 -5.76
CA ALA A 168 18.09 -26.34 -6.10
C ALA A 168 16.75 -25.75 -6.60
N GLU A 169 15.92 -26.53 -7.29
CA GLU A 169 14.59 -26.10 -7.76
C GLU A 169 13.57 -26.00 -6.63
N GLN A 170 13.80 -26.74 -5.53
CA GLN A 170 12.97 -26.74 -4.33
C GLN A 170 13.19 -25.51 -3.42
N ARG A 171 14.18 -24.66 -3.73
CA ARG A 171 14.49 -23.44 -2.96
C ARG A 171 13.81 -22.18 -3.50
N THR A 172 13.19 -22.25 -4.67
CA THR A 172 12.18 -21.26 -5.06
C THR A 172 11.01 -21.48 -4.13
N ARG A 173 10.79 -20.57 -3.18
CA ARG A 173 9.54 -20.54 -2.40
C ARG A 173 8.40 -20.71 -3.41
N PRO A 174 7.49 -21.67 -3.25
CA PRO A 174 6.41 -21.86 -4.21
C PRO A 174 5.69 -20.53 -4.35
N LEU A 175 5.84 -19.90 -5.52
CA LEU A 175 5.16 -18.66 -5.82
C LEU A 175 3.67 -19.01 -5.78
N LEU A 176 2.95 -18.33 -4.90
CA LEU A 176 1.52 -18.60 -4.73
C LEU A 176 0.77 -17.95 -5.88
N PRO A 177 -0.16 -18.66 -6.53
CA PRO A 177 -1.11 -18.05 -7.44
C PRO A 177 -1.76 -16.82 -6.78
N LEU A 178 -1.94 -15.75 -7.55
CA LEU A 178 -2.50 -14.49 -7.10
C LEU A 178 -3.87 -14.29 -7.73
N ILE A 179 -4.85 -13.93 -6.92
CA ILE A 179 -6.17 -13.52 -7.35
C ILE A 179 -6.28 -12.04 -7.02
N GLU A 180 -6.43 -11.19 -8.03
CA GLU A 180 -6.45 -9.74 -7.85
C GLU A 180 -7.67 -9.12 -8.52
N TYR A 181 -8.24 -8.10 -7.85
CA TYR A 181 -9.24 -7.25 -8.44
C TYR A 181 -8.59 -6.24 -9.40
N GLY A 182 -8.72 -6.46 -10.70
CA GLY A 182 -8.11 -5.65 -11.74
C GLY A 182 -8.84 -4.32 -12.01
N ALA A 183 -8.18 -3.42 -12.73
CA ALA A 183 -8.71 -2.10 -13.10
C ALA A 183 -9.99 -2.15 -13.96
N HIS A 184 -10.20 -3.26 -14.69
CA HIS A 184 -11.40 -3.52 -15.50
C HIS A 184 -12.62 -3.94 -14.68
N GLY A 185 -12.49 -3.96 -13.34
CA GLY A 185 -13.58 -4.29 -12.43
C GLY A 185 -13.87 -5.79 -12.32
N GLN A 186 -12.93 -6.64 -12.75
CA GLN A 186 -13.03 -8.10 -12.76
C GLN A 186 -11.86 -8.71 -11.98
N TYR A 187 -12.06 -9.93 -11.45
CA TYR A 187 -10.99 -10.69 -10.82
C TYR A 187 -10.20 -11.44 -11.87
N VAL A 188 -8.88 -11.33 -11.78
CA VAL A 188 -7.94 -12.07 -12.61
C VAL A 188 -7.14 -13.03 -11.73
N VAL A 189 -6.85 -14.21 -12.27
CA VAL A 189 -6.01 -15.23 -11.62
C VAL A 189 -4.66 -15.21 -12.32
N ILE A 190 -3.59 -14.98 -11.58
CA ILE A 190 -2.21 -14.93 -12.06
C ILE A 190 -1.47 -16.12 -11.46
N CYS A 191 -1.19 -17.12 -12.27
CA CYS A 191 -0.34 -18.24 -11.91
C CYS A 191 1.13 -17.89 -12.18
N PRO A 192 2.07 -18.26 -11.30
CA PRO A 192 3.50 -18.04 -11.55
C PRO A 192 4.04 -18.84 -12.73
N GLN A 193 3.41 -19.97 -13.07
CA GLN A 193 3.84 -20.86 -14.15
C GLN A 193 3.19 -20.48 -15.49
N GLU A 194 1.89 -20.18 -15.50
CA GLU A 194 1.13 -19.92 -16.73
C GLU A 194 0.82 -18.43 -17.00
N GLY A 195 1.10 -17.54 -16.05
CA GLY A 195 0.72 -16.12 -16.15
C GLY A 195 -0.77 -15.89 -15.86
N GLU A 196 -1.38 -14.90 -16.53
CA GLU A 196 -2.80 -14.59 -16.38
C GLU A 196 -3.67 -15.69 -16.98
N LEU A 197 -4.50 -16.31 -16.14
CA LEU A 197 -5.50 -17.29 -16.53
C LEU A 197 -6.86 -16.59 -16.74
N PRO A 198 -7.51 -16.76 -17.90
CA PRO A 198 -8.82 -16.19 -18.20
C PRO A 198 -9.94 -17.01 -17.54
N LEU A 199 -9.84 -17.25 -16.23
CA LEU A 199 -10.84 -18.00 -15.48
C LEU A 199 -12.02 -17.09 -15.16
N ARG A 200 -13.22 -17.50 -15.57
CA ARG A 200 -14.45 -16.82 -15.13
C ARG A 200 -14.67 -17.13 -13.65
N PRO A 201 -14.83 -16.12 -12.79
CA PRO A 201 -15.08 -16.38 -11.38
C PRO A 201 -16.38 -17.16 -11.17
N ASP A 202 -16.41 -18.01 -10.15
CA ASP A 202 -17.55 -18.88 -9.78
C ASP A 202 -18.00 -19.88 -10.87
N SER A 203 -17.15 -20.11 -11.88
CA SER A 203 -17.37 -21.11 -12.93
C SER A 203 -16.86 -22.50 -12.51
N PRO A 204 -17.27 -23.59 -13.18
CA PRO A 204 -16.70 -24.91 -12.93
C PRO A 204 -15.17 -24.95 -13.14
N GLU A 205 -14.64 -24.18 -14.08
CA GLU A 205 -13.19 -24.07 -14.33
C GLU A 205 -12.46 -23.42 -13.15
N TRP A 206 -13.09 -22.42 -12.52
CA TRP A 206 -12.59 -21.81 -11.29
C TRP A 206 -12.50 -22.82 -10.14
N PHE A 207 -13.54 -23.63 -9.91
CA PHE A 207 -13.51 -24.64 -8.85
C PHE A 207 -12.54 -25.78 -9.15
N ALA A 208 -12.40 -26.19 -10.42
CA ALA A 208 -11.41 -27.16 -10.85
C ALA A 208 -9.98 -26.65 -10.60
N TRP A 209 -9.74 -25.37 -10.90
CA TRP A 209 -8.47 -24.71 -10.58
C TRP A 209 -8.23 -24.62 -9.07
N LEU A 210 -9.22 -24.21 -8.27
CA LEU A 210 -9.10 -24.22 -6.81
C LEU A 210 -8.79 -25.63 -6.25
N ALA A 211 -9.34 -26.68 -6.86
CA ALA A 211 -9.05 -28.05 -6.47
C ALA A 211 -7.61 -28.47 -6.81
N SER A 212 -6.98 -27.88 -7.83
CA SER A 212 -5.59 -28.16 -8.20
C SER A 212 -4.58 -27.49 -7.26
N VAL A 213 -4.92 -26.30 -6.72
CA VAL A 213 -4.03 -25.53 -5.85
C VAL A 213 -4.19 -25.87 -4.37
N SER A 214 -3.11 -25.70 -3.60
CA SER A 214 -3.08 -25.91 -2.14
C SER A 214 -3.09 -24.59 -1.35
N SER A 215 -2.70 -23.48 -1.99
CA SER A 215 -2.73 -22.15 -1.40
C SER A 215 -2.65 -21.09 -2.50
N PHE A 216 -3.23 -19.92 -2.24
CA PHE A 216 -3.20 -18.78 -3.15
C PHE A 216 -3.27 -17.47 -2.36
N ARG A 217 -2.88 -16.36 -2.98
CA ARG A 217 -3.02 -15.01 -2.42
C ARG A 217 -4.25 -14.35 -3.00
N PHE A 218 -5.05 -13.72 -2.16
CA PHE A 218 -6.22 -12.95 -2.56
C PHE A 218 -6.01 -11.47 -2.26
N VAL A 219 -6.24 -10.63 -3.27
CA VAL A 219 -6.22 -9.17 -3.21
C VAL A 219 -7.56 -8.69 -3.74
N GLY A 220 -8.46 -8.42 -2.81
CA GLY A 220 -9.82 -7.97 -3.07
C GLY A 220 -9.98 -6.46 -3.00
N LYS A 221 -11.22 -6.01 -3.21
CA LYS A 221 -11.61 -4.59 -3.09
C LYS A 221 -11.39 -4.07 -1.68
N HIS A 222 -11.72 -4.91 -0.70
CA HIS A 222 -11.77 -4.52 0.71
C HIS A 222 -10.63 -5.11 1.54
N GLY A 223 -9.59 -5.68 0.93
CA GLY A 223 -8.44 -6.19 1.68
C GLY A 223 -7.68 -7.31 0.99
N ARG A 224 -6.75 -7.91 1.73
CA ARG A 224 -5.91 -9.01 1.23
C ARG A 224 -5.69 -10.08 2.27
N PHE A 225 -5.47 -11.32 1.84
CA PHE A 225 -5.07 -12.44 2.68
C PHE A 225 -4.44 -13.56 1.85
N THR A 226 -3.87 -14.56 2.52
CA THR A 226 -3.42 -15.81 1.89
C THR A 226 -4.40 -16.91 2.23
N ALA A 227 -4.99 -17.57 1.24
CA ALA A 227 -5.84 -18.74 1.44
C ALA A 227 -4.97 -20.00 1.43
N CYS A 228 -5.20 -20.90 2.39
CA CYS A 228 -4.55 -22.20 2.47
C CYS A 228 -5.59 -23.30 2.60
N ARG A 229 -5.39 -24.39 1.85
CA ARG A 229 -6.18 -25.60 1.98
C ARG A 229 -5.72 -26.37 3.22
N VAL A 230 -6.66 -26.73 4.06
CA VAL A 230 -6.43 -27.48 5.29
C VAL A 230 -7.04 -28.86 5.15
N TYR A 231 -6.27 -29.86 5.57
CA TYR A 231 -6.71 -31.25 5.63
C TYR A 231 -7.13 -31.53 7.07
N ASP A 232 -8.39 -31.25 7.37
CA ASP A 232 -8.99 -31.75 8.60
C ASP A 232 -9.18 -33.27 8.44
N LYS A 233 -9.28 -34.02 9.54
CA LYS A 233 -9.29 -35.52 9.57
C LYS A 233 -10.50 -36.18 8.85
N GLY A 234 -11.24 -35.46 8.01
CA GLY A 234 -12.38 -35.93 7.22
C GLY A 234 -12.14 -35.85 5.71
N PRO A 235 -13.07 -36.34 4.88
CA PRO A 235 -12.94 -36.34 3.42
C PRO A 235 -13.04 -34.93 2.80
N THR A 236 -13.57 -33.95 3.55
CA THR A 236 -13.86 -32.62 3.06
C THR A 236 -12.65 -31.69 3.19
N ARG A 237 -12.14 -31.22 2.05
CA ARG A 237 -11.02 -30.28 1.98
C ARG A 237 -11.54 -28.88 2.29
N SER A 238 -11.11 -28.32 3.42
CA SER A 238 -11.52 -26.98 3.86
C SER A 238 -10.48 -25.94 3.49
N TRP A 239 -10.92 -24.69 3.41
CA TRP A 239 -10.07 -23.52 3.17
C TRP A 239 -10.04 -22.63 4.39
N GLN A 240 -8.86 -22.11 4.70
CA GLN A 240 -8.66 -21.10 5.73
C GLN A 240 -7.93 -19.90 5.13
N ALA A 241 -8.41 -18.70 5.41
CA ALA A 241 -7.66 -17.50 5.16
C ALA A 241 -6.62 -17.31 6.26
N HIS A 242 -5.49 -16.71 5.91
CA HIS A 242 -4.39 -16.39 6.82
C HIS A 242 -3.97 -14.95 6.59
N ARG A 243 -3.92 -14.18 7.67
CA ARG A 243 -3.38 -12.82 7.66
C ARG A 243 -2.75 -12.50 9.00
N VAL A 244 -1.59 -11.84 8.96
CA VAL A 244 -0.94 -11.30 10.16
C VAL A 244 -1.27 -9.82 10.25
N ILE A 245 -1.86 -9.40 11.36
CA ILE A 245 -2.24 -8.02 11.64
C ILE A 245 -1.69 -7.68 13.04
N HIS A 246 -0.81 -6.68 13.16
CA HIS A 246 -0.19 -6.25 14.42
C HIS A 246 0.29 -7.43 15.30
N GLN A 247 1.12 -8.31 14.72
CA GLN A 247 1.69 -9.51 15.38
C GLN A 247 0.67 -10.58 15.81
N ARG A 248 -0.60 -10.46 15.43
CA ARG A 248 -1.62 -11.49 15.66
C ARG A 248 -1.95 -12.22 14.36
N HIS A 249 -2.09 -13.54 14.46
CA HIS A 249 -2.48 -14.40 13.35
C HIS A 249 -3.99 -14.58 13.32
N TYR A 250 -4.61 -14.18 12.22
CA TYR A 250 -6.03 -14.40 11.97
C TYR A 250 -6.17 -15.55 10.98
N LYS A 251 -6.96 -16.56 11.36
CA LYS A 251 -7.20 -17.76 10.57
C LYS A 251 -8.71 -18.04 10.35
N PRO A 252 -9.48 -17.14 9.69
CA PRO A 252 -10.89 -17.41 9.48
C PRO A 252 -11.09 -18.56 8.47
N HIS A 253 -12.03 -19.44 8.77
CA HIS A 253 -12.47 -20.50 7.88
C HIS A 253 -13.27 -19.91 6.71
N LEU A 254 -12.95 -20.34 5.48
CA LEU A 254 -13.55 -19.86 4.23
C LEU A 254 -14.62 -20.81 3.68
N GLY A 255 -14.62 -22.08 4.09
CA GLY A 255 -15.53 -23.11 3.59
C GLY A 255 -14.83 -24.21 2.81
N VAL A 256 -15.60 -24.96 2.03
CA VAL A 256 -15.12 -26.02 1.13
C VAL A 256 -14.91 -25.48 -0.28
N THR A 257 -14.10 -26.17 -1.10
CA THR A 257 -13.77 -25.73 -2.47
C THR A 257 -15.00 -25.38 -3.31
N GLU A 258 -16.08 -26.16 -3.23
CA GLU A 258 -17.30 -25.99 -4.04
C GLU A 258 -18.13 -24.76 -3.67
N HIS A 259 -17.89 -24.16 -2.51
CA HIS A 259 -18.62 -22.98 -2.02
C HIS A 259 -17.72 -21.75 -1.91
N LEU A 260 -16.49 -21.85 -2.40
CA LEU A 260 -15.49 -20.78 -2.32
C LEU A 260 -15.67 -19.80 -3.48
N THR A 261 -16.72 -18.98 -3.38
CA THR A 261 -17.05 -17.97 -4.38
C THR A 261 -16.24 -16.69 -4.17
N ILE A 262 -16.22 -15.81 -5.18
CA ILE A 262 -15.63 -14.47 -5.03
C ILE A 262 -16.28 -13.71 -3.87
N ASP A 263 -17.60 -13.81 -3.71
CA ASP A 263 -18.31 -13.12 -2.65
C ASP A 263 -17.86 -13.60 -1.26
N SER A 264 -17.63 -14.91 -1.08
CA SER A 264 -17.13 -15.43 0.20
C SER A 264 -15.70 -14.97 0.49
N LEU A 265 -14.86 -14.86 -0.55
CA LEU A 265 -13.49 -14.33 -0.43
C LEU A 265 -13.50 -12.83 -0.10
N GLU A 266 -14.35 -12.04 -0.74
CA GLU A 266 -14.53 -10.62 -0.42
C GLU A 266 -15.05 -10.42 1.00
N GLN A 267 -16.03 -11.20 1.43
CA GLN A 267 -16.55 -11.14 2.80
C GLN A 267 -15.45 -11.43 3.83
N ALA A 268 -14.60 -12.43 3.57
CA ALA A 268 -13.46 -12.74 4.41
C ALA A 268 -12.39 -11.63 4.39
N ALA A 269 -12.11 -11.04 3.22
CA ALA A 269 -11.19 -9.91 3.09
C ALA A 269 -11.68 -8.70 3.89
N ALA A 270 -12.96 -8.33 3.74
CA ALA A 270 -13.59 -7.23 4.47
C ALA A 270 -13.58 -7.46 5.98
N ARG A 271 -13.90 -8.68 6.42
CA ARG A 271 -13.81 -9.07 7.84
C ARG A 271 -12.39 -8.94 8.38
N LEU A 272 -11.38 -9.37 7.62
CA LEU A 272 -9.99 -9.23 8.03
C LEU A 272 -9.53 -7.77 8.03
N GLN A 273 -10.07 -6.95 7.13
CA GLN A 273 -9.75 -5.53 7.06
C GLN A 273 -10.38 -4.73 8.19
N SER A 274 -11.58 -5.07 8.65
CA SER A 274 -12.20 -4.42 9.82
C SER A 274 -11.37 -4.59 11.09
N TYR A 275 -10.62 -5.70 11.25
CA TYR A 275 -9.67 -5.86 12.36
C TYR A 275 -8.44 -4.93 12.26
N VAL A 276 -8.07 -4.52 11.05
CA VAL A 276 -7.04 -3.50 10.83
C VAL A 276 -7.60 -2.13 11.19
N ASP A 277 -8.80 -1.81 10.69
CA ASP A 277 -9.40 -0.48 10.81
C ASP A 277 -9.88 -0.18 12.24
N SER A 278 -10.48 -1.16 12.93
CA SER A 278 -10.89 -1.03 14.35
C SER A 278 -9.73 -0.81 15.31
N ARG A 279 -8.48 -1.07 14.89
CA ARG A 279 -7.27 -0.86 15.69
C ARG A 279 -6.44 0.33 15.23
N SER A 280 -6.74 0.91 14.07
CA SER A 280 -6.15 2.18 13.65
C SER A 280 -6.92 3.39 14.20
N LEU A 281 -8.09 3.17 14.79
CA LEU A 281 -8.82 4.18 15.56
C LEU A 281 -8.18 4.38 16.95
N PRO A 282 -7.94 5.63 17.38
CA PRO A 282 -7.51 5.92 18.75
C PRO A 282 -8.54 5.39 19.74
N GLU A 283 -8.04 4.89 20.88
CA GLU A 283 -8.69 4.05 21.89
C GLU A 283 -9.98 4.60 22.54
N GLN A 284 -10.45 5.79 22.13
CA GLN A 284 -11.61 6.48 22.72
C GLN A 284 -12.97 6.05 22.15
N PHE A 285 -13.03 5.23 21.10
CA PHE A 285 -14.29 4.71 20.53
C PHE A 285 -14.29 3.20 20.31
N ARG A 286 -13.76 2.45 21.29
CA ARG A 286 -13.96 1.00 21.36
C ARG A 286 -15.41 0.70 21.81
N VAL A 287 -16.35 0.76 20.88
CA VAL A 287 -17.66 0.11 21.05
C VAL A 287 -17.53 -1.30 20.47
N ASP A 288 -17.96 -2.30 21.23
CA ASP A 288 -17.96 -3.71 20.87
C ASP A 288 -18.62 -3.94 19.49
N ILE A 289 -17.79 -4.30 18.50
CA ILE A 289 -18.25 -4.71 17.16
C ILE A 289 -18.67 -6.19 17.19
N SER A 290 -19.60 -6.52 18.09
CA SER A 290 -20.23 -7.84 18.16
C SER A 290 -21.66 -7.85 17.59
N PHE A 291 -22.17 -6.71 17.09
CA PHE A 291 -23.47 -6.63 16.44
C PHE A 291 -23.37 -5.94 15.08
N CYS A 292 -23.12 -6.73 14.03
CA CYS A 292 -23.57 -6.40 12.68
C CYS A 292 -23.63 -7.67 11.81
N LEU A 293 -24.45 -8.63 12.26
CA LEU A 293 -24.95 -9.73 11.44
C LEU A 293 -26.40 -9.98 11.86
N GLN A 294 -27.33 -9.12 11.43
CA GLN A 294 -28.74 -9.47 11.48
C GLN A 294 -29.46 -9.01 10.21
N ARG A 295 -29.58 -9.98 9.31
CA ARG A 295 -30.68 -10.29 8.39
C ARG A 295 -31.59 -9.15 7.91
N SER A 296 -31.59 -9.03 6.59
CA SER A 296 -32.62 -8.49 5.71
C SER A 296 -34.04 -8.66 6.23
N ALA A 297 -34.82 -7.57 6.21
CA ALA A 297 -36.28 -7.63 6.16
C ALA A 297 -36.79 -6.52 5.23
N THR A 298 -37.36 -6.94 4.11
CA THR A 298 -38.08 -6.13 3.13
C THR A 298 -39.37 -5.61 3.78
N VAL A 299 -39.56 -4.30 3.84
CA VAL A 299 -40.87 -3.71 4.17
C VAL A 299 -41.45 -3.11 2.90
N VAL A 300 -42.45 -3.80 2.36
CA VAL A 300 -43.36 -3.32 1.32
C VAL A 300 -44.32 -2.34 1.99
N TRP A 301 -44.34 -1.09 1.55
CA TRP A 301 -45.47 -0.19 1.81
C TRP A 301 -46.43 -0.28 0.63
N LYS A 302 -47.64 -0.73 0.95
CA LYS A 302 -48.83 -0.77 0.09
C LYS A 302 -49.43 0.65 0.05
N CYS A 303 -50.05 0.97 -1.10
CA CYS A 303 -50.59 2.26 -1.54
C CYS A 303 -51.18 3.18 -0.47
#